data_AF-A0A2D6Q504-F1
#
_entry.id   AF-A0A2D6Q504-F1
#
_cell.length_a   1.000
_cell.length_b   1.000
_cell.length_c   1.000
_cell.angle_alpha   90.00
_cell.angle_beta   90.00
_cell.angle_gamma   90.00
#
_symmetry.space_group_name_H-M   'P 1'
#
loop_
_entity.id
_entity.type
_entity.pdbx_description
1 polymer ?
#
loop_
_entity_poly.entity_id
_entity_poly.type
_entity_poly.pdbx_seq_one_letter_code
_entity_poly.pdbx_strand_id
1 'polypeptide(L)'
;MIEKEKLLNNPDLAKIVACLTGDGNVQISGWRYIISFYSKHLSEIDEFKRIFEKLFGISGKIYIDKRTSVKCINSGTRYKLFFCSKEITLFLQEIGVPVGNKTNVNFQVPSWIMRGSNKIKGAYLRGLFDNEGSIYCTRGKKLRWRICFRMAKNEVLKKEGLYFFEQLRSLLFDFGVKSSPVRFFKLNIRKDGSKSIGLMFDIEASSFANFFKNIGFEHPLKKEKLASCIRGQAAKIYSEHSG
;
A
#
# COMPACT_ATOMS: atom_id res chain seq x y z
N MET A 1 4.22 -27.35 -11.65
CA MET A 1 3.48 -26.41 -10.78
C MET A 1 4.42 -25.98 -9.66
N ILE A 2 4.66 -24.70 -9.46
CA ILE A 2 5.33 -24.26 -8.22
C ILE A 2 4.37 -24.60 -7.09
N GLU A 3 4.83 -25.34 -6.09
CA GLU A 3 4.01 -25.70 -4.93
C GLU A 3 3.49 -24.43 -4.25
N LYS A 4 2.17 -24.34 -4.07
CA LYS A 4 1.48 -23.20 -3.47
C LYS A 4 2.14 -22.75 -2.16
N GLU A 5 2.57 -23.69 -1.33
CA GLU A 5 3.25 -23.42 -0.07
C GLU A 5 4.57 -22.66 -0.25
N LYS A 6 5.37 -23.03 -1.27
CA LYS A 6 6.61 -22.33 -1.61
C LYS A 6 6.34 -20.88 -2.04
N LEU A 7 5.24 -20.63 -2.75
CA LEU A 7 4.82 -19.28 -3.13
C LEU A 7 4.36 -18.46 -1.92
N LEU A 8 3.56 -19.03 -1.02
CA LEU A 8 3.10 -18.33 0.19
C LEU A 8 4.24 -17.99 1.16
N ASN A 9 5.35 -18.72 1.11
CA ASN A 9 6.56 -18.40 1.86
C ASN A 9 7.54 -17.50 1.10
N ASN A 10 7.11 -16.84 0.02
CA ASN A 10 7.94 -15.93 -0.76
C ASN A 10 7.63 -14.45 -0.46
N PRO A 11 8.59 -13.65 0.04
CA PRO A 11 8.41 -12.22 0.28
C PRO A 11 8.00 -11.41 -0.96
N ASP A 12 8.42 -11.84 -2.15
CA ASP A 12 8.03 -11.20 -3.41
C ASP A 12 6.51 -11.33 -3.65
N LEU A 13 5.91 -12.46 -3.27
CA LEU A 13 4.45 -12.61 -3.34
C LEU A 13 3.75 -11.72 -2.32
N ALA A 14 4.30 -11.59 -1.11
CA ALA A 14 3.76 -10.70 -0.09
C ALA A 14 3.77 -9.23 -0.56
N LYS A 15 4.85 -8.82 -1.25
CA LYS A 15 4.93 -7.52 -1.92
C LYS A 15 3.87 -7.37 -3.02
N ILE A 16 3.67 -8.38 -3.87
CA ILE A 16 2.57 -8.36 -4.87
C ILE A 16 1.23 -8.11 -4.19
N VAL A 17 0.91 -8.90 -3.16
CA VAL A 17 -0.37 -8.80 -2.46
C VAL A 17 -0.53 -7.42 -1.79
N ALA A 18 0.54 -6.86 -1.24
CA ALA A 18 0.52 -5.50 -0.68
C ALA A 18 0.23 -4.43 -1.74
N CYS A 19 0.94 -4.44 -2.86
CA CYS A 19 0.71 -3.49 -3.94
C CYS A 19 -0.71 -3.59 -4.52
N LEU A 20 -1.24 -4.82 -4.67
CA LEU A 20 -2.62 -5.01 -5.15
C LEU A 20 -3.67 -4.58 -4.11
N THR A 21 -3.35 -4.69 -2.83
CA THR A 21 -4.20 -4.19 -1.73
C THR A 21 -4.19 -2.66 -1.66
N GLY A 22 -3.09 -2.00 -2.02
CA GLY A 22 -2.98 -0.54 -2.12
C GLY A 22 -3.39 -0.01 -3.49
N ASP A 23 -2.42 0.37 -4.31
CA ASP A 23 -2.66 1.05 -5.60
C ASP A 23 -3.07 0.14 -6.77
N GLY A 24 -2.94 -1.18 -6.63
CA GLY A 24 -3.32 -2.14 -7.67
C GLY A 24 -4.81 -2.48 -7.69
N ASN A 25 -5.22 -3.28 -8.67
CA ASN A 25 -6.60 -3.71 -8.85
C ASN A 25 -6.66 -5.10 -9.47
N VAL A 26 -7.46 -5.97 -8.85
CA VAL A 26 -7.85 -7.27 -9.42
C VAL A 26 -9.31 -7.17 -9.84
N GLN A 27 -9.62 -7.54 -11.09
CA GLN A 27 -10.96 -7.50 -11.65
C GLN A 27 -11.34 -8.86 -12.22
N ILE A 28 -12.48 -9.37 -11.77
CA ILE A 28 -13.14 -10.57 -12.29
C ILE A 28 -14.53 -10.13 -12.75
N SER A 29 -14.79 -10.20 -14.05
CA SER A 29 -16.07 -9.80 -14.63
C SER A 29 -16.33 -10.55 -15.93
N GLY A 30 -17.18 -11.58 -15.89
CA GLY A 30 -17.41 -12.48 -17.02
C GLY A 30 -16.09 -13.15 -17.45
N TRP A 31 -15.69 -12.91 -18.69
CA TRP A 31 -14.44 -13.42 -19.27
C TRP A 31 -13.19 -12.59 -18.92
N ARG A 32 -13.34 -11.45 -18.23
CA ARG A 32 -12.23 -10.55 -17.91
C ARG A 32 -11.60 -10.91 -16.56
N TYR A 33 -10.33 -11.34 -16.61
CA TYR A 33 -9.49 -11.64 -15.45
C TYR A 33 -8.24 -10.77 -15.51
N ILE A 34 -8.34 -9.61 -14.87
CA ILE A 34 -7.43 -8.50 -15.08
C ILE A 34 -6.73 -8.17 -13.76
N ILE A 35 -5.41 -8.06 -13.83
CA ILE A 35 -4.59 -7.50 -12.76
C ILE A 35 -4.00 -6.20 -13.29
N SER A 36 -4.09 -5.13 -12.51
CA SER A 36 -3.52 -3.84 -12.87
C SER A 36 -2.77 -3.22 -11.71
N PHE A 37 -1.66 -2.57 -11.99
CA PHE A 37 -0.89 -1.79 -11.02
C PHE A 37 -0.59 -0.41 -11.61
N TYR A 38 -0.57 0.61 -10.77
CA TYR A 38 -0.49 1.99 -11.21
C TYR A 38 0.55 2.74 -10.39
N SER A 39 1.40 3.50 -11.05
CA SER A 39 2.37 4.37 -10.37
C SER A 39 2.71 5.58 -11.24
N LYS A 40 3.20 6.65 -10.62
CA LYS A 40 3.84 7.77 -11.32
C LYS A 40 5.32 7.53 -11.60
N HIS A 41 5.90 6.50 -11.00
CA HIS A 41 7.31 6.15 -11.12
C HIS A 41 7.44 4.89 -11.98
N LEU A 42 8.01 5.02 -13.18
CA LEU A 42 8.19 3.90 -14.11
C LEU A 42 9.02 2.76 -13.50
N SER A 43 10.00 3.10 -12.64
CA SER A 43 10.80 2.10 -11.91
C SER A 43 9.97 1.17 -11.03
N GLU A 44 8.89 1.66 -10.41
CA GLU A 44 7.98 0.82 -9.60
C GLU A 44 7.16 -0.11 -10.49
N ILE A 45 6.76 0.36 -11.67
CA ILE A 45 6.09 -0.46 -12.68
C ILE A 45 7.01 -1.58 -13.17
N ASP A 46 8.25 -1.25 -13.53
CA ASP A 46 9.22 -2.22 -14.04
C ASP A 46 9.59 -3.25 -12.97
N GLU A 47 9.74 -2.81 -11.72
CA GLU A 47 9.99 -3.74 -10.61
C GLU A 47 8.81 -4.69 -10.40
N PHE A 48 7.58 -4.17 -10.36
CA PHE A 48 6.39 -5.00 -10.21
C PHE A 48 6.25 -6.00 -11.37
N LYS A 49 6.53 -5.56 -12.61
CA LYS A 49 6.56 -6.41 -13.80
C LYS A 49 7.59 -7.53 -13.66
N ARG A 50 8.81 -7.22 -13.25
CA ARG A 50 9.90 -8.19 -13.03
C ARG A 50 9.54 -9.22 -11.98
N ILE A 51 8.89 -8.82 -10.88
CA ILE A 51 8.46 -9.75 -9.83
C ILE A 51 7.38 -10.70 -10.37
N PHE A 52 6.41 -10.19 -11.13
CA PHE A 52 5.40 -11.02 -11.79
C PHE A 52 6.01 -12.02 -12.77
N GLU A 53 6.96 -11.58 -13.60
CA GLU A 53 7.65 -12.43 -14.56
C GLU A 53 8.46 -13.53 -13.85
N LYS A 54 9.17 -13.18 -12.78
CA LYS A 54 9.91 -14.13 -11.94
C LYS A 54 9.02 -15.18 -11.28
N LEU A 55 7.85 -14.79 -10.75
CA LEU A 55 7.00 -15.69 -9.96
C LEU A 55 6.02 -16.51 -10.82
N PHE A 56 5.54 -15.92 -11.92
CA PHE A 56 4.45 -16.49 -12.70
C PHE A 56 4.80 -16.73 -14.17
N GLY A 57 5.98 -16.32 -14.63
CA GLY A 57 6.41 -16.50 -16.02
C GLY A 57 5.61 -15.68 -17.03
N ILE A 58 4.90 -14.63 -16.58
CA ILE A 58 4.14 -13.74 -17.47
C ILE A 58 4.67 -12.32 -17.43
N SER A 59 4.72 -11.71 -18.62
CA SER A 59 5.14 -10.31 -18.77
C SER A 59 3.92 -9.43 -19.04
N GLY A 60 3.78 -8.36 -18.25
CA GLY A 60 2.66 -7.44 -18.34
C GLY A 60 2.87 -6.37 -19.41
N LYS A 61 1.77 -5.75 -19.86
CA LYS A 61 1.78 -4.61 -20.79
C LYS A 61 1.75 -3.30 -20.02
N ILE A 62 2.62 -2.37 -20.39
CA ILE A 62 2.71 -1.03 -19.79
C ILE A 62 2.00 -0.02 -20.71
N TYR A 63 1.20 0.85 -20.12
CA TYR A 63 0.46 1.91 -20.79
C TYR A 63 0.63 3.23 -20.03
N ILE A 64 0.54 4.34 -20.73
CA ILE A 64 0.35 5.66 -20.10
C ILE A 64 -1.13 5.81 -19.76
N ASP A 65 -1.45 6.03 -18.48
CA ASP A 65 -2.80 6.31 -18.00
C ASP A 65 -3.15 7.77 -18.27
N LYS A 66 -3.83 8.02 -19.39
CA LYS A 66 -4.25 9.35 -19.84
C LYS A 66 -5.41 9.96 -19.04
N ARG A 67 -5.81 9.36 -17.90
CA ARG A 67 -6.78 9.96 -16.98
C ARG A 67 -6.16 11.14 -16.23
N THR A 68 -5.81 12.19 -16.97
CA THR A 68 -5.53 13.51 -16.41
C THR A 68 -6.86 14.03 -15.88
N SER A 69 -7.07 14.00 -14.57
CA SER A 69 -8.24 14.67 -14.01
C SER A 69 -8.13 16.15 -14.36
N VAL A 70 -9.16 16.71 -15.01
CA VAL A 70 -9.28 18.14 -15.37
C VAL A 70 -9.05 19.09 -14.17
N LYS A 71 -9.10 18.57 -12.93
CA LYS A 71 -8.79 19.30 -11.68
C LYS A 71 -7.31 19.32 -11.25
N CYS A 72 -6.41 18.67 -11.98
CA CYS A 72 -5.00 18.58 -11.60
C CYS A 72 -4.11 18.85 -12.81
N ILE A 73 -3.99 20.13 -13.18
CA ILE A 73 -3.12 20.63 -14.26
C ILE A 73 -1.64 20.22 -14.05
N ASN A 74 -1.25 19.76 -12.84
CA ASN A 74 0.11 19.33 -12.48
C ASN A 74 0.26 17.84 -12.13
N SER A 75 -0.66 16.94 -12.54
CA SER A 75 -0.63 15.55 -12.00
C SER A 75 0.51 14.65 -12.48
N GLY A 76 1.30 15.06 -13.47
CA GLY A 76 2.39 14.27 -14.04
C GLY A 76 1.90 13.02 -14.80
N THR A 77 2.81 12.37 -15.54
CA THR A 77 2.53 11.11 -16.23
C THR A 77 2.29 9.99 -15.21
N ARG A 78 1.18 9.27 -15.35
CA ARG A 78 0.90 8.04 -14.60
C ARG A 78 1.01 6.85 -15.55
N TYR A 79 1.62 5.77 -15.08
CA TYR A 79 1.78 4.53 -15.80
C TYR A 79 0.84 3.47 -15.23
N LYS A 80 0.35 2.60 -16.12
CA LYS A 80 -0.46 1.44 -15.79
C LYS A 80 0.23 0.21 -16.33
N LEU A 81 0.51 -0.74 -15.45
CA LEU A 81 0.85 -2.11 -15.80
C LEU A 81 -0.40 -2.98 -15.78
N PHE A 82 -0.54 -3.85 -16.76
CA PHE A 82 -1.71 -4.70 -16.92
C PHE A 82 -1.31 -6.13 -17.29
N PHE A 83 -1.96 -7.10 -16.65
CA PHE A 83 -1.89 -8.52 -16.98
C PHE A 83 -3.30 -9.07 -17.21
N CYS A 84 -3.40 -10.05 -18.12
CA CYS A 84 -4.63 -10.82 -18.35
C CYS A 84 -4.30 -12.31 -18.15
N SER A 85 -4.77 -12.90 -17.05
CA SER A 85 -4.63 -14.33 -16.77
C SER A 85 -5.73 -14.74 -15.79
N LYS A 86 -6.50 -15.76 -16.16
CA LYS A 86 -7.56 -16.31 -15.32
C LYS A 86 -6.97 -17.01 -14.10
N GLU A 87 -5.96 -17.83 -14.34
CA GLU A 87 -5.29 -18.67 -13.36
C GLU A 87 -4.67 -17.83 -12.23
N ILE A 88 -3.89 -16.81 -12.60
CA ILE A 88 -3.23 -15.94 -11.62
C ILE A 88 -4.24 -15.07 -10.89
N THR A 89 -5.27 -14.57 -11.58
CA THR A 89 -6.31 -13.76 -10.95
C THR A 89 -7.08 -14.56 -9.89
N LEU A 90 -7.47 -15.79 -10.21
CA LEU A 90 -8.16 -16.69 -9.28
C LEU A 90 -7.25 -17.09 -8.12
N PHE A 91 -5.98 -17.38 -8.40
CA PHE A 91 -4.99 -17.64 -7.35
C PHE A 91 -4.83 -16.45 -6.40
N LEU A 92 -4.71 -15.23 -6.92
CA LEU A 92 -4.60 -14.01 -6.11
C LEU A 92 -5.84 -13.80 -5.22
N GLN A 93 -7.04 -14.02 -5.77
CA GLN A 93 -8.28 -14.00 -5.00
C GLN A 93 -8.26 -15.05 -3.88
N GLU A 94 -7.88 -16.28 -4.20
CA GLU A 94 -7.81 -17.40 -3.25
C GLU A 94 -6.87 -17.11 -2.07
N ILE A 95 -5.72 -16.46 -2.33
CA ILE A 95 -4.75 -16.12 -1.29
C ILE A 95 -5.08 -14.81 -0.55
N GLY A 96 -6.24 -14.21 -0.80
CA GLY A 96 -6.78 -13.08 -0.04
C GLY A 96 -6.56 -11.69 -0.63
N VAL A 97 -6.20 -11.56 -1.92
CA VAL A 97 -6.17 -10.25 -2.59
C VAL A 97 -7.60 -9.76 -2.82
N PRO A 98 -7.96 -8.51 -2.44
CA PRO A 98 -9.30 -7.99 -2.67
C PRO A 98 -9.59 -7.82 -4.17
N VAL A 99 -10.77 -8.27 -4.60
CA VAL A 99 -11.24 -8.16 -5.99
C VAL A 99 -12.24 -7.01 -6.11
N GLY A 100 -12.02 -6.13 -7.09
CA GLY A 100 -12.89 -5.01 -7.42
C GLY A 100 -12.62 -3.75 -6.60
N ASN A 101 -13.66 -2.92 -6.42
CA ASN A 101 -13.53 -1.65 -5.72
C ASN A 101 -13.32 -1.88 -4.21
N LYS A 102 -12.05 -1.82 -3.79
CA LYS A 102 -11.57 -2.01 -2.41
C LYS A 102 -12.28 -1.17 -1.35
N THR A 103 -12.84 -0.01 -1.72
CA THR A 103 -13.65 0.79 -0.79
C THR A 103 -14.95 0.07 -0.39
N ASN A 104 -15.51 -0.74 -1.29
CA ASN A 104 -16.79 -1.43 -1.13
C ASN A 104 -16.64 -2.94 -0.88
N VAL A 105 -15.42 -3.42 -0.61
CA VAL A 105 -15.12 -4.84 -0.42
C VAL A 105 -14.57 -5.06 0.97
N ASN A 106 -15.08 -6.06 1.68
CA ASN A 106 -14.47 -6.54 2.92
C ASN A 106 -13.18 -7.30 2.59
N PHE A 107 -12.09 -6.93 3.24
CA PHE A 107 -10.85 -7.68 3.19
C PHE A 107 -10.07 -7.48 4.49
N GLN A 108 -9.18 -8.43 4.74
CA GLN A 108 -8.32 -8.51 5.90
C GLN A 108 -6.88 -8.71 5.44
N VAL A 109 -5.91 -8.67 6.35
CA VAL A 109 -4.58 -9.17 6.05
C VAL A 109 -4.67 -10.68 5.84
N PRO A 110 -4.17 -11.23 4.72
CA PRO A 110 -4.22 -12.67 4.48
C PRO A 110 -3.61 -13.49 5.62
N SER A 111 -4.22 -14.62 5.96
CA SER A 111 -3.83 -15.44 7.11
C SER A 111 -2.39 -15.99 6.99
N TRP A 112 -1.93 -16.27 5.78
CA TRP A 112 -0.56 -16.70 5.51
C TRP A 112 0.47 -15.58 5.71
N ILE A 113 0.06 -14.31 5.59
CA ILE A 113 0.89 -13.16 5.94
C ILE A 113 0.86 -12.94 7.46
N MET A 114 -0.32 -12.98 8.08
CA MET A 114 -0.48 -12.84 9.54
C MET A 114 0.35 -13.86 10.33
N ARG A 115 0.42 -15.10 9.84
CA ARG A 115 1.19 -16.19 10.45
C ARG A 115 2.57 -16.40 9.81
N GLY A 116 2.91 -15.61 8.79
CA GLY A 116 4.16 -15.74 8.05
C GLY A 116 5.37 -15.34 8.87
N SER A 117 6.55 -15.67 8.36
CA SER A 117 7.81 -15.22 8.96
C SER A 117 7.93 -13.69 8.95
N ASN A 118 8.86 -13.16 9.74
CA ASN A 118 9.18 -11.72 9.74
C ASN A 118 9.54 -11.19 8.33
N LYS A 119 10.10 -12.02 7.45
CA LYS A 119 10.36 -11.64 6.06
C LYS A 119 9.07 -11.41 5.26
N ILE A 120 8.06 -12.26 5.46
CA ILE A 120 6.74 -12.15 4.81
C ILE A 120 5.95 -10.95 5.34
N LYS A 121 5.84 -10.85 6.66
CA LYS A 121 5.16 -9.73 7.34
C LYS A 121 5.80 -8.40 6.96
N GLY A 122 7.14 -8.33 6.99
CA GLY A 122 7.90 -7.12 6.65
C GLY A 122 7.74 -6.71 5.19
N ALA A 123 7.78 -7.66 4.25
CA ALA A 123 7.56 -7.37 2.82
C ALA A 123 6.14 -6.88 2.54
N TYR A 124 5.12 -7.47 3.17
CA TYR A 124 3.75 -6.99 3.04
C TYR A 124 3.60 -5.56 3.58
N LEU A 125 4.07 -5.31 4.80
CA LEU A 125 4.02 -3.96 5.40
C LEU A 125 4.77 -2.94 4.54
N ARG A 126 6.00 -3.26 4.11
CA ARG A 126 6.81 -2.37 3.27
C ARG A 126 6.07 -1.97 2.00
N GLY A 127 5.60 -2.97 1.24
CA GLY A 127 4.84 -2.72 0.02
C GLY A 127 3.59 -1.87 0.29
N LEU A 128 2.86 -2.13 1.39
CA LEU A 128 1.64 -1.40 1.69
C LEU A 128 1.93 0.06 2.07
N PHE A 129 2.99 0.32 2.83
CA PHE A 129 3.44 1.66 3.20
C PHE A 129 4.06 2.42 2.01
N ASP A 130 4.69 1.73 1.07
CA ASP A 130 5.17 2.35 -0.18
C ASP A 130 4.02 2.85 -1.07
N ASN A 131 2.85 2.20 -1.05
CA ASN A 131 1.69 2.64 -1.82
C ASN A 131 0.83 3.66 -1.04
N GLU A 132 0.50 3.35 0.21
CA GLU A 132 -0.55 4.08 0.97
C GLU A 132 -0.01 4.88 2.16
N GLY A 133 1.26 4.62 2.53
CA GLY A 133 1.94 5.31 3.61
C GLY A 133 2.49 6.68 3.19
N SER A 134 2.50 7.62 4.12
CA SER A 134 3.06 8.97 3.90
C SER A 134 3.86 9.45 5.10
N ILE A 135 4.91 10.23 4.86
CA ILE A 135 5.68 10.89 5.93
C ILE A 135 5.33 12.37 5.91
N TYR A 136 4.89 12.88 7.04
CA TYR A 136 4.43 14.26 7.18
C TYR A 136 4.83 14.83 8.53
N CYS A 137 4.76 16.15 8.65
CA CYS A 137 4.90 16.84 9.92
C CYS A 137 3.76 17.83 10.13
N THR A 138 3.46 18.09 11.39
CA THR A 138 2.63 19.24 11.77
C THR A 138 3.48 20.30 12.45
N ARG A 139 3.15 21.56 12.18
CA ARG A 139 3.71 22.72 12.88
C ARG A 139 3.01 22.91 14.22
N GLY A 140 3.81 23.23 15.23
CA GLY A 140 3.41 23.59 16.59
C GLY A 140 4.60 24.31 17.21
N LYS A 141 4.82 24.20 18.54
CA LYS A 141 6.04 24.72 19.17
C LYS A 141 7.33 24.09 18.60
N LYS A 142 7.25 22.84 18.16
CA LYS A 142 8.30 22.10 17.43
C LYS A 142 7.66 21.31 16.30
N LEU A 143 8.43 20.99 15.24
CA LEU A 143 7.98 20.10 14.18
C LEU A 143 7.78 18.68 14.74
N ARG A 144 6.60 18.11 14.52
CA ARG A 144 6.28 16.72 14.90
C ARG A 144 6.12 15.86 13.66
N TRP A 145 7.14 15.06 13.35
CA TRP A 145 7.16 14.12 12.23
C TRP A 145 6.46 12.80 12.57
N ARG A 146 5.67 12.29 11.64
CA ARG A 146 4.92 11.03 11.74
C ARG A 146 4.90 10.29 10.40
N ILE A 147 4.79 8.97 10.45
CA ILE A 147 4.41 8.15 9.29
C ILE A 147 2.91 7.86 9.45
N CYS A 148 2.10 8.27 8.48
CA CYS A 148 0.66 7.99 8.45
C CYS A 148 0.38 6.84 7.49
N PHE A 149 -0.46 5.91 7.93
CA PHE A 149 -1.14 4.96 7.07
C PHE A 149 -2.62 5.33 6.99
N ARG A 150 -3.19 5.41 5.79
CA ARG A 150 -4.58 5.81 5.59
C ARG A 150 -5.23 5.06 4.44
N MET A 151 -6.50 4.70 4.58
CA MET A 151 -7.31 4.11 3.52
C MET A 151 -8.78 4.53 3.66
N ALA A 152 -9.53 4.46 2.56
CA ALA A 152 -10.96 4.73 2.54
C ALA A 152 -11.79 3.44 2.50
N LYS A 153 -12.89 3.41 3.25
CA LYS A 153 -13.93 2.39 3.20
C LYS A 153 -15.30 3.02 3.02
N ASN A 154 -16.24 2.26 2.47
CA ASN A 154 -17.64 2.60 2.58
C ASN A 154 -18.03 2.59 4.06
N GLU A 155 -18.89 3.51 4.49
CA GLU A 155 -19.32 3.61 5.88
C GLU A 155 -19.93 2.30 6.41
N VAL A 156 -20.60 1.54 5.54
CA VAL A 156 -21.16 0.22 5.89
C VAL A 156 -20.09 -0.82 6.24
N LEU A 157 -18.83 -0.62 5.79
CA LEU A 157 -17.68 -1.49 6.05
C LEU A 157 -16.75 -0.93 7.14
N LYS A 158 -17.26 -0.08 8.03
CA LYS A 158 -16.46 0.57 9.07
C LYS A 158 -15.79 -0.43 10.02
N LYS A 159 -16.52 -1.48 10.43
CA LYS A 159 -16.03 -2.47 11.40
C LYS A 159 -14.94 -3.35 10.77
N GLU A 160 -15.16 -3.77 9.54
CA GLU A 160 -14.24 -4.57 8.73
C GLU A 160 -12.96 -3.78 8.43
N GLY A 161 -13.11 -2.50 8.08
CA GLY A 161 -11.99 -1.58 7.92
C GLY A 161 -11.17 -1.44 9.21
N LEU A 162 -11.83 -1.28 10.36
CA LEU A 162 -11.15 -1.22 11.66
C LEU A 162 -10.38 -2.50 11.95
N TYR A 163 -10.99 -3.66 11.69
CA TYR A 163 -10.34 -4.96 11.90
C TYR A 163 -9.07 -5.11 11.06
N PHE A 164 -9.11 -4.75 9.77
CA PHE A 164 -7.92 -4.72 8.91
C PHE A 164 -6.81 -3.80 9.48
N PHE A 165 -7.18 -2.60 9.94
CA PHE A 165 -6.22 -1.67 10.51
C PHE A 165 -5.58 -2.22 11.79
N GLU A 166 -6.36 -2.85 12.68
CA GLU A 166 -5.81 -3.46 13.90
C GLU A 166 -4.88 -4.64 13.59
N GLN A 167 -5.15 -5.42 12.53
CA GLN A 167 -4.20 -6.43 12.05
C GLN A 167 -2.87 -5.81 11.61
N LEU A 168 -2.90 -4.69 10.87
CA LEU A 168 -1.67 -3.98 10.49
C LEU A 168 -0.92 -3.46 11.73
N ARG A 169 -1.64 -2.95 12.73
CA ARG A 169 -1.03 -2.48 13.99
C ARG A 169 -0.39 -3.62 14.77
N SER A 170 -1.02 -4.79 14.80
CA SER A 170 -0.43 -6.01 15.38
C SER A 170 0.84 -6.41 14.65
N LEU A 171 0.83 -6.42 13.30
CA LEU A 171 2.03 -6.73 12.53
C LEU A 171 3.16 -5.73 12.77
N LEU A 172 2.85 -4.43 12.88
CA LEU A 172 3.83 -3.40 13.23
C LEU A 172 4.44 -3.64 14.62
N PHE A 173 3.60 -4.05 15.58
CA PHE A 173 4.03 -4.33 16.94
C PHE A 173 5.05 -5.48 17.01
N ASP A 174 4.90 -6.51 16.18
CA ASP A 174 5.88 -7.62 16.04
C ASP A 174 7.29 -7.11 15.67
N PHE A 175 7.40 -5.94 15.02
CA PHE A 175 8.67 -5.30 14.67
C PHE A 175 9.12 -4.21 15.65
N GLY A 176 8.49 -4.12 16.81
CA GLY A 176 8.74 -3.07 17.80
C GLY A 176 8.31 -1.68 17.34
N VAL A 177 7.39 -1.60 16.38
CA VAL A 177 6.85 -0.33 15.86
C VAL A 177 5.51 -0.07 16.51
N LYS A 178 5.45 0.94 17.39
CA LYS A 178 4.21 1.36 18.03
C LYS A 178 3.48 2.34 17.12
N SER A 179 2.15 2.21 17.06
CA SER A 179 1.26 3.12 16.34
C SER A 179 0.16 3.64 17.25
N SER A 180 -0.34 4.84 16.93
CA SER A 180 -1.52 5.40 17.59
C SER A 180 -2.75 4.51 17.37
N PRO A 181 -3.80 4.64 18.21
CA PRO A 181 -5.12 4.10 17.90
C PRO A 181 -5.62 4.52 16.51
N VAL A 182 -6.43 3.66 15.89
CA VAL A 182 -7.10 3.96 14.62
C VAL A 182 -8.10 5.08 14.83
N ARG A 183 -8.05 6.09 13.96
CA ARG A 183 -8.94 7.24 13.93
C ARG A 183 -9.75 7.25 12.65
N PHE A 184 -10.94 7.81 12.75
CA PHE A 184 -11.84 7.99 11.61
C PHE A 184 -11.92 9.46 11.22
N PHE A 185 -12.08 9.72 9.93
CA PHE A 185 -12.36 11.05 9.40
C PHE A 185 -13.40 10.97 8.28
N LYS A 186 -14.18 12.04 8.13
CA LYS A 186 -15.23 12.09 7.10
C LYS A 186 -14.59 12.28 5.72
N LEU A 187 -15.13 11.58 4.72
CA LEU A 187 -14.83 11.79 3.31
C LEU A 187 -16.08 12.29 2.57
N ASN A 188 -15.91 12.62 1.30
CA ASN A 188 -17.00 13.08 0.44
C ASN A 188 -18.04 11.99 0.18
N ILE A 189 -19.28 12.43 -0.09
CA ILE A 189 -20.33 11.58 -0.66
C ILE A 189 -19.88 11.16 -2.06
N ARG A 190 -19.99 9.86 -2.36
CA ARG A 190 -19.61 9.29 -3.66
C ARG A 190 -20.68 9.62 -4.72
N LYS A 191 -20.32 9.42 -5.99
CA LYS A 191 -21.23 9.65 -7.13
C LYS A 191 -22.51 8.82 -7.07
N ASP A 192 -22.47 7.66 -6.43
CA ASP A 192 -23.61 6.74 -6.24
C ASP A 192 -24.44 7.07 -4.98
N GLY A 193 -24.18 8.19 -4.30
CA GLY A 193 -24.86 8.60 -3.06
C GLY A 193 -24.33 7.91 -1.80
N SER A 194 -23.48 6.89 -1.91
CA SER A 194 -22.92 6.22 -0.74
C SER A 194 -21.85 7.07 -0.05
N LYS A 195 -21.69 6.87 1.26
CA LYS A 195 -20.74 7.63 2.09
C LYS A 195 -19.46 6.83 2.26
N SER A 196 -18.31 7.49 2.05
CA SER A 196 -17.01 6.93 2.43
C SER A 196 -16.55 7.51 3.75
N ILE A 197 -15.79 6.72 4.49
CA ILE A 197 -15.07 7.11 5.70
C ILE A 197 -13.59 6.82 5.49
N GLY A 198 -12.75 7.69 6.03
CA GLY A 198 -11.31 7.48 6.09
C GLY A 198 -10.93 6.84 7.42
N LEU A 199 -10.02 5.86 7.36
CA LEU A 199 -9.36 5.28 8.52
C LEU A 199 -7.88 5.65 8.47
N MET A 200 -7.30 5.97 9.62
CA MET A 200 -5.86 6.25 9.72
C MET A 200 -5.27 5.92 11.10
N PHE A 201 -3.97 5.63 11.14
CA PHE A 201 -3.15 5.70 12.34
C PHE A 201 -1.80 6.35 12.01
N ASP A 202 -1.10 6.82 13.03
CA ASP A 202 0.26 7.34 12.91
C ASP A 202 1.27 6.46 13.63
N ILE A 203 2.49 6.40 13.09
CA ILE A 203 3.70 5.95 13.78
C ILE A 203 4.47 7.20 14.19
N GLU A 204 4.79 7.30 15.47
CA GLU A 204 5.55 8.42 16.03
C GLU A 204 7.05 8.29 15.78
N ALA A 205 7.76 9.43 15.84
CA ALA A 205 9.21 9.50 15.65
C ALA A 205 9.99 8.51 16.54
N SER A 206 9.51 8.21 17.74
CA SER A 206 10.10 7.21 18.64
C SER A 206 10.18 5.80 18.06
N SER A 207 9.36 5.47 17.06
CA SER A 207 9.37 4.18 16.38
C SER A 207 9.99 4.24 14.97
N PHE A 208 10.53 5.39 14.54
CA PHE A 208 11.13 5.52 13.21
C PHE A 208 12.34 4.63 13.01
N ALA A 209 13.21 4.50 14.02
CA ALA A 209 14.39 3.64 13.93
C ALA A 209 13.99 2.17 13.71
N ASN A 210 13.02 1.66 14.47
CA ASN A 210 12.51 0.31 14.32
C ASN A 210 11.80 0.12 12.98
N PHE A 211 10.99 1.09 12.56
CA PHE A 211 10.32 1.05 11.25
C PHE A 211 11.37 1.02 10.15
N PHE A 212 12.34 1.93 10.13
CA PHE A 212 13.37 2.02 9.11
C PHE A 212 14.21 0.75 9.00
N LYS A 213 14.62 0.18 10.14
CA LYS A 213 15.46 -1.02 10.19
C LYS A 213 14.70 -2.27 9.71
N ASN A 214 13.47 -2.47 10.18
CA ASN A 214 12.79 -3.75 10.02
C ASN A 214 11.79 -3.77 8.85
N ILE A 215 11.17 -2.64 8.53
CA ILE A 215 10.13 -2.51 7.51
C ILE A 215 10.61 -1.60 6.39
N GLY A 216 10.93 -0.34 6.67
CA GLY A 216 11.48 0.62 5.72
C GLY A 216 10.53 0.98 4.57
N PHE A 217 11.09 1.70 3.60
CA PHE A 217 10.46 2.00 2.32
C PHE A 217 11.41 1.54 1.22
N GLU A 218 10.88 0.99 0.15
CA GLU A 218 11.61 0.81 -1.11
C GLU A 218 11.57 2.08 -1.96
N HIS A 219 10.49 2.87 -1.88
CA HIS A 219 10.40 4.13 -2.60
C HIS A 219 11.55 5.07 -2.17
N PRO A 220 12.47 5.46 -3.09
CA PRO A 220 13.69 6.19 -2.72
C PRO A 220 13.43 7.50 -1.96
N LEU A 221 12.47 8.30 -2.42
CA LEU A 221 12.11 9.57 -1.76
C LEU A 221 11.53 9.36 -0.35
N LYS A 222 10.67 8.35 -0.14
CA LYS A 222 10.13 8.04 1.19
C LYS A 222 11.23 7.53 2.12
N LYS A 223 12.12 6.67 1.60
CA LYS A 223 13.28 6.15 2.33
C LYS A 223 14.21 7.28 2.79
N GLU A 224 14.57 8.19 1.89
CA GLU A 224 15.45 9.32 2.22
C GLU A 224 14.76 10.31 3.17
N LYS A 225 13.48 10.60 2.95
CA LYS A 225 12.71 11.46 3.85
C LYS A 225 12.64 10.89 5.27
N LEU A 226 12.45 9.58 5.43
CA LEU A 226 12.49 8.93 6.73
C LEU A 226 13.88 9.01 7.37
N ALA A 227 14.93 8.71 6.60
CA ALA A 227 16.31 8.78 7.08
C ALA A 227 16.67 10.20 7.58
N SER A 228 16.25 11.22 6.83
CA SER A 228 16.42 12.62 7.22
C SER A 228 15.62 13.01 8.47
N CYS A 229 14.45 12.42 8.70
CA CYS A 229 13.71 12.60 9.95
C CYS A 229 14.48 12.01 11.14
N ILE A 230 15.07 10.82 10.97
CA ILE A 230 15.84 10.13 12.01
C ILE A 230 17.12 10.93 12.36
N ARG A 231 17.80 11.51 11.36
CA ARG A 231 19.00 12.35 11.56
C ARG A 231 18.69 13.74 12.13
N GLY A 232 17.42 14.11 12.31
CA GLY A 232 17.03 15.46 12.73
C GLY A 232 17.23 16.54 11.65
N GLN A 233 17.42 16.14 10.39
CA GLN A 233 17.72 17.03 9.26
C GLN A 233 16.48 17.40 8.43
N ALA A 234 15.33 16.74 8.67
CA ALA A 234 14.12 16.93 7.86
C ALA A 234 13.55 18.36 7.88
N ALA A 235 13.90 19.20 8.86
CA ALA A 235 13.49 20.60 8.89
C ALA A 235 14.07 21.40 7.71
N LYS A 236 15.31 21.12 7.28
CA LYS A 236 15.96 21.78 6.13
C LYS A 236 15.28 21.41 4.81
N ILE A 237 14.95 20.12 4.64
CA ILE A 237 14.22 19.62 3.46
C ILE A 237 12.81 20.21 3.38
N TYR A 238 12.15 20.39 4.52
CA TYR A 238 10.80 20.98 4.56
C TYR A 238 10.79 22.45 4.13
N SER A 239 11.80 23.24 4.51
CA SER A 239 11.90 24.65 4.10
C SER A 239 12.15 24.84 2.60
N GLU A 240 12.88 23.93 1.96
CA GLU A 240 13.22 24.02 0.53
C GLU A 240 12.03 23.71 -0.40
N HIS A 241 11.06 22.92 0.06
CA HIS A 241 9.90 22.49 -0.74
C HIS A 241 8.60 23.23 -0.40
N SER A 242 8.63 24.13 0.58
CA SER A 242 7.48 24.93 1.02
C SER A 242 7.60 26.42 0.66
N GLY A 243 8.65 26.78 -0.09
CA GLY A 243 8.89 28.12 -0.64
C GLY A 243 8.50 28.19 -2.11
#